data_AF-A0A975TT88-F1
#
_entry.id   AF-A0A975TT88-F1
#
_cell.length_a   1.000
_cell.length_b   1.000
_cell.length_c   1.000
_cell.angle_alpha   90.00
_cell.angle_beta   90.00
_cell.angle_gamma   90.00
#
_symmetry.space_group_name_H-M   'P 1'
#
loop_
_entity.id
_entity.type
_entity.pdbx_description
1 polymer ?
#
loop_
_entity_poly.entity_id
_entity_poly.type
_entity_poly.pdbx_seq_one_letter_code
_entity_poly.pdbx_strand_id
1 'polypeptide(L)'
;MSGSDKQLARLQDIAGALADRALQPVVAASAAVQRIEDRIAEIAHHRAQLTASTGDPSIAGTMLGQAERLRVKQAAAMTELAAARVALEKARRAAAKAVGRDQALGEMVEKRKAAAKLEARRRLLR
;
A
#
# COMPACT_ATOMS: atom_id res chain seq x y z
N MET A 1 5.20 -9.52 36.39
CA MET A 1 4.18 -9.06 35.42
C MET A 1 2.82 -9.46 35.94
N SER A 2 1.89 -8.51 36.12
CA SER A 2 0.56 -8.82 36.66
C SER A 2 -0.26 -9.67 35.69
N GLY A 3 -1.31 -10.36 36.16
CA GLY A 3 -2.21 -11.12 35.29
C GLY A 3 -2.86 -10.24 34.21
N SER A 4 -3.16 -8.99 34.55
CA SER A 4 -3.72 -8.00 33.61
C SER A 4 -2.74 -7.61 32.49
N ASP A 5 -1.43 -7.55 32.77
CA ASP A 5 -0.42 -7.24 31.75
C ASP A 5 -0.26 -8.40 30.75
N LYS A 6 -0.35 -9.65 31.24
CA LYS A 6 -0.33 -10.85 30.38
C LYS A 6 -1.54 -10.90 29.46
N GLN A 7 -2.72 -10.54 29.97
CA GLN A 7 -3.94 -10.50 29.18
C GLN A 7 -3.87 -9.40 28.12
N LEU A 8 -3.37 -8.21 28.47
CA LEU A 8 -3.19 -7.11 27.52
C LEU A 8 -2.21 -7.48 26.40
N ALA A 9 -1.09 -8.12 26.72
CA ALA A 9 -0.15 -8.62 25.71
C ALA A 9 -0.80 -9.63 24.75
N ARG A 10 -1.57 -10.60 25.27
CA ARG A 10 -2.32 -11.54 24.42
C ARG A 10 -3.34 -10.85 23.51
N LEU A 11 -4.01 -9.81 24.02
CA LEU A 11 -4.96 -9.03 23.20
C LEU A 11 -4.25 -8.26 22.10
N GLN A 12 -3.05 -7.73 22.36
CA GLN A 12 -2.20 -7.12 21.35
C GLN A 12 -1.81 -8.16 20.29
N ASP A 13 -1.32 -9.34 20.68
CA ASP A 13 -0.93 -10.39 19.74
C ASP A 13 -2.08 -10.79 18.80
N ILE A 14 -3.29 -10.95 19.35
CA ILE A 14 -4.50 -11.26 18.56
C ILE A 14 -4.85 -10.09 17.63
N ALA A 15 -4.75 -8.84 18.11
CA ALA A 15 -5.05 -7.67 17.29
C ALA A 15 -4.05 -7.51 16.14
N GLY A 16 -2.75 -7.77 16.38
CA GLY A 16 -1.72 -7.80 15.36
C GLY A 16 -2.01 -8.83 14.28
N ALA A 17 -2.32 -10.07 14.66
CA ALA A 17 -2.69 -11.11 13.69
C ALA A 17 -3.92 -10.74 12.84
N LEU A 18 -4.92 -10.08 13.44
CA LEU A 18 -6.10 -9.58 12.72
C LEU A 18 -5.75 -8.41 11.79
N ALA A 19 -4.87 -7.50 12.21
CA ALA A 19 -4.38 -6.39 11.41
C ALA A 19 -3.59 -6.90 10.20
N ASP A 20 -2.67 -7.86 10.39
CA ASP A 20 -1.91 -8.50 9.33
C ASP A 20 -2.84 -9.14 8.29
N ARG A 21 -3.84 -9.88 8.76
CA ARG A 21 -4.83 -10.50 7.87
C ARG A 21 -5.65 -9.46 7.12
N ALA A 22 -6.02 -8.37 7.77
CA ALA A 22 -6.77 -7.28 7.16
C ALA A 22 -5.94 -6.45 6.17
N LEU A 23 -4.60 -6.44 6.30
CA LEU A 23 -3.68 -5.77 5.39
C LEU A 23 -3.39 -6.58 4.12
N GLN A 24 -3.59 -7.91 4.11
CA GLN A 24 -3.35 -8.75 2.93
C GLN A 24 -4.06 -8.22 1.65
N PRO A 25 -5.35 -7.84 1.68
CA PRO A 25 -6.01 -7.24 0.52
C PRO A 25 -5.43 -5.88 0.12
N VAL A 26 -4.92 -5.09 1.08
CA VAL A 26 -4.28 -3.79 0.81
C VAL A 26 -2.98 -4.00 0.04
N VAL A 27 -2.18 -4.99 0.44
CA VAL A 27 -0.94 -5.36 -0.26
C VAL A 27 -1.25 -5.81 -1.69
N ALA A 28 -2.22 -6.72 -1.86
CA ALA A 28 -2.63 -7.20 -3.18
C ALA A 28 -3.14 -6.07 -4.09
N ALA A 29 -3.97 -5.16 -3.56
CA ALA A 29 -4.47 -4.02 -4.32
C ALA A 29 -3.35 -3.01 -4.65
N SER A 30 -2.40 -2.80 -3.75
CA SER A 30 -1.23 -1.94 -4.01
C SER A 30 -0.34 -2.50 -5.11
N ALA A 31 -0.08 -3.81 -5.10
CA ALA A 31 0.65 -4.49 -6.17
C ALA A 31 -0.08 -4.41 -7.51
N ALA A 32 -1.42 -4.46 -7.52
CA ALA A 32 -2.21 -4.27 -8.73
C ALA A 32 -2.08 -2.85 -9.29
N VAL A 33 -2.14 -1.82 -8.44
CA VAL A 33 -1.90 -0.42 -8.83
C VAL A 33 -0.52 -0.28 -9.46
N GLN A 34 0.52 -0.77 -8.79
CA GLN A 34 1.90 -0.68 -9.29
C GLN A 34 2.06 -1.32 -10.67
N ARG A 35 1.55 -2.54 -10.87
CA ARG A 35 1.62 -3.22 -12.17
C ARG A 35 0.96 -2.41 -13.30
N ILE A 36 -0.15 -1.73 -13.01
CA ILE A 36 -0.84 -0.90 -14.00
C ILE A 36 -0.04 0.36 -14.30
N GLU A 37 0.55 1.00 -13.28
CA GLU A 37 1.43 2.16 -13.43
C GLU A 37 2.67 1.81 -14.28
N ASP A 38 3.31 0.68 -14.01
CA ASP A 38 4.45 0.17 -14.79
C ASP A 38 4.04 -0.04 -16.26
N ARG A 39 2.90 -0.69 -16.51
CA ARG A 39 2.37 -0.89 -17.87
C ARG A 39 2.08 0.43 -18.58
N ILE A 40 1.55 1.44 -17.88
CA ILE A 40 1.32 2.77 -18.45
C ILE A 40 2.64 3.43 -18.83
N ALA A 41 3.67 3.32 -17.98
CA ALA A 41 5.00 3.85 -18.25
C ALA A 41 5.64 3.17 -19.47
N GLU A 42 5.54 1.85 -19.58
CA GLU A 42 6.02 1.08 -20.75
C GLU A 42 5.34 1.55 -22.05
N ILE A 43 4.00 1.67 -22.04
CA ILE A 43 3.24 2.16 -23.21
C ILE A 43 3.67 3.58 -23.59
N ALA A 44 3.83 4.46 -22.60
CA ALA A 44 4.27 5.83 -22.82
C ALA A 44 5.69 5.88 -23.41
N HIS A 45 6.59 5.05 -22.90
CA HIS A 45 7.97 4.94 -23.38
C HIS A 45 8.01 4.45 -24.83
N HIS A 46 7.31 3.35 -25.15
CA HIS A 46 7.23 2.85 -26.53
C HIS A 46 6.62 3.88 -27.48
N ARG A 47 5.59 4.61 -27.06
CA ARG A 47 5.02 5.68 -27.88
C ARG A 47 6.06 6.77 -28.18
N ALA A 48 6.81 7.20 -27.16
CA ALA A 48 7.85 8.22 -27.34
C ALA A 48 8.93 7.77 -28.33
N GLN A 49 9.37 6.51 -28.26
CA GLN A 49 10.32 5.93 -29.22
C GLN A 49 9.79 5.94 -30.66
N LEU A 50 8.53 5.56 -30.86
CA LEU A 50 7.89 5.57 -32.19
C LEU A 50 7.78 6.99 -32.75
N THR A 51 7.44 7.98 -31.92
CA THR A 51 7.36 9.38 -32.37
C THR A 51 8.73 9.97 -32.69
N ALA A 52 9.78 9.55 -31.97
CA ALA A 52 11.16 9.99 -32.22
C ALA A 52 11.77 9.36 -33.48
N SER A 53 11.27 8.21 -33.92
CA SER A 53 11.79 7.46 -35.08
C SER A 53 11.17 7.90 -36.42
N THR A 54 10.54 9.08 -36.48
CA THR A 54 9.86 9.62 -37.68
C THR A 54 10.80 10.29 -38.68
N GLY A 55 12.12 10.20 -38.47
CA GLY A 55 13.14 10.78 -39.35
C GLY A 55 13.22 10.17 -40.75
N ASP A 56 12.66 8.97 -40.96
CA ASP A 56 12.48 8.37 -42.28
C ASP A 56 11.03 8.60 -42.77
N PRO A 57 10.84 9.45 -43.81
CA PRO A 57 9.52 9.77 -44.34
C PRO A 57 8.73 8.56 -44.87
N SER A 58 9.42 7.50 -45.30
CA SER A 58 8.78 6.32 -45.90
C SER A 58 8.00 5.50 -44.87
N ILE A 59 8.41 5.53 -43.60
CA ILE A 59 7.77 4.79 -42.50
C ILE A 59 7.05 5.69 -41.50
N ALA A 60 7.27 7.02 -41.54
CA ALA A 60 6.75 7.98 -40.56
C ALA A 60 5.24 7.85 -40.32
N GLY A 61 4.44 7.72 -41.38
CA GLY A 61 2.98 7.57 -41.25
C GLY A 61 2.57 6.29 -40.50
N THR A 62 3.30 5.19 -40.70
CA THR A 62 3.04 3.92 -40.01
C THR A 62 3.41 4.01 -38.53
N MET A 63 4.53 4.67 -38.21
CA MET A 63 5.00 4.90 -36.83
C MET A 63 4.02 5.78 -36.05
N LEU A 64 3.53 6.86 -36.67
CA LEU A 64 2.50 7.73 -36.08
C LEU A 64 1.19 6.97 -35.85
N GLY A 65 0.76 6.13 -36.80
CA GLY A 65 -0.42 5.28 -36.62
C GLY A 65 -0.28 4.26 -35.48
N GLN A 66 0.91 3.69 -35.28
CA GLN A 66 1.20 2.82 -34.13
C GLN A 66 1.22 3.60 -32.81
N ALA A 67 1.82 4.79 -32.79
CA ALA A 67 1.85 5.67 -31.63
C ALA A 67 0.43 6.06 -31.17
N GLU A 68 -0.48 6.31 -32.11
CA GLU A 68 -1.87 6.63 -31.79
C GLU A 68 -2.63 5.42 -31.21
N ARG A 69 -2.41 4.22 -31.74
CA ARG A 69 -2.96 2.98 -31.14
C ARG A 69 -2.46 2.78 -29.70
N LEU A 70 -1.19 3.07 -29.43
CA LEU A 70 -0.64 3.04 -28.07
C LEU A 70 -1.24 4.14 -27.19
N ARG A 71 -1.54 5.32 -27.73
CA ARG A 71 -2.24 6.39 -26.98
C ARG A 71 -3.61 5.94 -26.50
N VAL A 72 -4.40 5.29 -27.35
CA VAL A 72 -5.71 4.73 -26.98
C VAL A 72 -5.56 3.64 -25.90
N LYS A 73 -4.58 2.74 -26.05
CA LYS A 73 -4.28 1.73 -25.02
C LYS A 73 -3.84 2.35 -23.69
N GLN A 74 -3.05 3.43 -23.72
CA GLN A 74 -2.66 4.16 -22.51
C GLN A 74 -3.89 4.75 -21.82
N ALA A 75 -4.81 5.36 -22.57
CA ALA A 75 -6.04 5.93 -22.01
C ALA A 75 -6.90 4.86 -21.33
N ALA A 76 -7.07 3.69 -21.95
CA ALA A 76 -7.78 2.57 -21.32
C ALA A 76 -7.08 2.11 -20.02
N ALA A 77 -5.76 1.99 -20.04
CA ALA A 77 -4.98 1.63 -18.85
C ALA A 77 -5.10 2.67 -17.72
N MET A 78 -5.25 3.96 -18.03
CA MET A 78 -5.50 5.00 -17.03
C MET A 78 -6.88 4.86 -16.38
N THR A 79 -7.90 4.44 -17.13
CA THR A 79 -9.22 4.11 -16.56
C THR A 79 -9.13 2.90 -15.63
N GLU A 80 -8.39 1.86 -16.02
CA GLU A 80 -8.13 0.71 -15.15
C GLU A 80 -7.37 1.12 -13.87
N LEU A 81 -6.40 2.03 -13.99
CA LEU A 81 -5.66 2.57 -12.84
C LEU A 81 -6.60 3.28 -11.85
N ALA A 82 -7.56 4.07 -12.35
CA ALA A 82 -8.54 4.74 -11.50
C ALA A 82 -9.39 3.72 -10.72
N ALA A 83 -9.86 2.66 -11.38
CA ALA A 83 -10.60 1.58 -10.73
C ALA A 83 -9.76 0.84 -9.68
N ALA A 84 -8.49 0.54 -9.99
CA ALA A 84 -7.57 -0.11 -9.06
C ALA A 84 -7.28 0.75 -7.82
N ARG A 85 -7.15 2.08 -8.00
CA ARG A 85 -6.99 3.02 -6.88
C ARG A 85 -8.22 3.07 -5.97
N VAL A 86 -9.42 3.02 -6.53
CA VAL A 86 -10.66 2.90 -5.76
C VAL A 86 -10.71 1.58 -4.98
N ALA A 87 -10.31 0.47 -5.59
CA ALA A 87 -10.23 -0.82 -4.92
C ALA A 87 -9.22 -0.82 -3.75
N LEU A 88 -8.05 -0.19 -3.94
CA LEU A 88 -7.05 0.00 -2.89
C LEU A 88 -7.61 0.83 -1.73
N GLU A 89 -8.28 1.94 -2.02
CA GLU A 89 -8.88 2.77 -0.99
C GLU A 89 -9.98 2.03 -0.21
N LYS A 90 -10.80 1.23 -0.89
CA LYS A 90 -11.79 0.36 -0.25
C LYS A 90 -11.12 -0.67 0.67
N ALA A 91 -10.02 -1.29 0.23
CA ALA A 91 -9.27 -2.24 1.03
C ALA A 91 -8.66 -1.57 2.28
N ARG A 92 -8.10 -0.35 2.13
CA ARG A 92 -7.56 0.43 3.25
C ARG A 92 -8.62 0.75 4.29
N ARG A 93 -9.80 1.19 3.85
CA ARG A 93 -10.93 1.48 4.75
C ARG A 93 -11.40 0.23 5.49
N ALA A 94 -11.45 -0.93 4.82
CA ALA A 94 -11.79 -2.19 5.46
C ALA A 94 -10.75 -2.61 6.52
N ALA A 95 -9.46 -2.35 6.27
CA ALA A 95 -8.37 -2.67 7.19
C ALA A 95 -8.25 -1.70 8.38
N ALA A 96 -8.70 -0.44 8.21
CA ALA A 96 -8.46 0.65 9.15
C ALA A 96 -8.83 0.32 10.61
N LYS A 97 -9.96 -0.34 10.83
CA LYS A 97 -10.40 -0.70 12.19
C LYS A 97 -9.48 -1.71 12.87
N ALA A 98 -9.01 -2.72 12.13
CA ALA A 98 -8.13 -3.76 12.68
C ALA A 98 -6.75 -3.17 13.01
N VAL A 99 -6.19 -2.39 12.08
CA VAL A 99 -4.90 -1.71 12.26
C VAL A 99 -4.96 -0.71 13.41
N GLY A 100 -6.01 0.12 13.48
CA GLY A 100 -6.16 1.09 14.58
C GLY A 100 -6.32 0.42 15.95
N ARG A 101 -6.95 -0.75 16.00
CA ARG A 101 -7.05 -1.54 17.24
C ARG A 101 -5.70 -2.08 17.69
N ASP A 102 -4.91 -2.62 16.77
CA ASP A 102 -3.55 -3.09 17.06
C ASP A 102 -2.67 -1.95 17.59
N GLN A 103 -2.67 -0.80 16.91
CA GLN A 103 -1.94 0.41 17.33
C GLN A 103 -2.34 0.86 18.73
N ALA A 104 -3.65 0.97 19.01
CA ALA A 104 -4.13 1.39 20.32
C ALA A 104 -3.71 0.42 21.44
N LEU A 105 -3.77 -0.89 21.19
CA LEU A 105 -3.33 -1.89 22.17
C LEU A 105 -1.82 -1.86 22.38
N GLY A 106 -1.04 -1.68 21.32
CA GLY A 106 0.41 -1.49 21.39
C GLY A 106 0.80 -0.29 22.25
N GLU A 107 0.15 0.86 22.07
CA GLU A 107 0.37 2.04 22.90
C GLU A 107 0.05 1.79 24.38
N MET A 108 -1.03 1.06 24.68
CA MET A 108 -1.39 0.71 26.05
C MET A 108 -0.33 -0.20 26.70
N VAL A 109 0.20 -1.17 25.95
CA VAL A 109 1.27 -2.05 26.41
C VAL A 109 2.54 -1.26 26.72
N GLU A 110 2.94 -0.33 25.83
CA GLU A 110 4.13 0.50 26.05
C GLU A 110 3.96 1.45 27.25
N LYS A 111 2.78 2.06 27.43
CA LYS A 111 2.47 2.88 28.61
C LYS A 111 2.57 2.07 29.91
N ARG A 112 2.08 0.82 29.91
CA ARG A 112 2.19 -0.10 31.06
C ARG A 112 3.64 -0.47 31.38
N LYS A 113 4.45 -0.78 30.36
CA LYS A 113 5.88 -1.06 30.54
C LYS A 113 6.61 0.15 31.12
N ALA A 114 6.33 1.35 30.63
CA ALA A 114 6.92 2.59 31.12
C ALA A 114 6.54 2.85 32.59
N ALA A 115 5.28 2.67 32.96
CA ALA A 115 4.81 2.82 34.34
C ALA A 115 5.50 1.82 35.29
N ALA A 116 5.58 0.54 34.90
CA ALA A 116 6.27 -0.48 35.68
C ALA A 116 7.77 -0.17 35.87
N LYS A 117 8.44 0.34 34.83
CA LYS A 117 9.85 0.77 34.91
C LYS A 117 10.04 1.95 35.87
N LEU A 118 9.11 2.92 35.85
CA LEU A 118 9.12 4.06 36.76
C LEU A 118 8.94 3.61 38.22
N GLU A 119 7.99 2.71 38.48
CA GLU A 119 7.77 2.15 39.82
C GLU A 119 8.99 1.38 40.35
N ALA A 120 9.59 0.53 39.52
CA ALA A 120 10.80 -0.19 39.88
C ALA A 120 11.94 0.77 40.25
N ARG A 121 12.13 1.84 39.46
CA ARG A 121 13.15 2.87 39.75
C ARG A 121 12.85 3.61 41.06
N ARG A 122 11.59 3.93 41.35
CA ARG A 122 11.19 4.56 42.61
C ARG A 122 11.45 3.68 43.83
N ARG A 123 11.30 2.36 43.70
CA ARG A 123 11.59 1.41 44.79
C ARG A 123 13.09 1.26 45.07
N LEU A 124 13.94 1.40 44.06
CA LEU A 124 15.40 1.36 44.21
C LEU A 124 16.00 2.62 44.85
N LEU A 125 15.24 3.73 44.85
CA LEU A 125 15.66 5.01 45.44
C LEU A 125 15.12 5.22 46.86
N ARG A 126 14.38 4.25 47.41
CA ARG A 126 13.91 4.22 48.80
C ARG A 126 14.68 3.15 49.55
#